data_AF-A0A354EJA2-F1
#
_entry.id   AF-A0A354EJA2-F1
#
_cell.length_a   1.000
_cell.length_b   1.000
_cell.length_c   1.000
_cell.angle_alpha   90.00
_cell.angle_beta   90.00
_cell.angle_gamma   90.00
#
_symmetry.space_group_name_H-M   'P 1'
#
loop_
_entity.id
_entity.type
_entity.pdbx_description
1 polymer ?
#
loop_
_entity_poly.entity_id
_entity_poly.type
_entity_poly.pdbx_seq_one_letter_code
_entity_poly.pdbx_strand_id
1 'polypeptide(L)'
;SKASTLSNDQFLSEHFDYLLTNPPFGVDWKKDKEAVTREAERGFAGRFGAGLPRISDGQFLFLQHMISKMRNESEGGSRLAIVFNGSPLFTGDAGSGESEIRRWILEHDWLEAIVALPDQLFYNTGINTYVWFLTNRKVKERKGKVQLIDARTFSKKMRKSLGSKRNEISSEGRNHILKIYESFGNSEYSKIFNTTDFAYRQLIIERPLRLNFQVSSERIEKLKETAAFNKADEKTQKMVLDILENFPNKKMFKNREKFLELLRNQFAMKIMPVQLLKAIKDSLSERDETADICTDKNGNPESDSELRDSENVPYHQDVYEYFEKEVKPFVADAWINENVVDVKDGKIGKVGYEIPLTRYFYKYQPPRALEEIESDIEEVENELLELLKKL
;
A
#
# COMPACT_ATOMS: atom_id res chain seq x y z
N SER A 1 14.27 -35.39 4.26
CA SER A 1 15.22 -34.31 3.93
C SER A 1 14.61 -32.98 4.37
N LYS A 2 15.39 -32.00 4.82
CA LYS A 2 14.85 -30.65 5.07
C LYS A 2 14.63 -29.99 3.72
N ALA A 3 13.38 -29.78 3.33
CA ALA A 3 12.99 -29.14 2.08
C ALA A 3 12.19 -27.86 2.38
N SER A 4 12.28 -26.86 1.50
CA SER A 4 11.43 -25.68 1.60
C SER A 4 10.01 -26.05 1.19
N THR A 5 9.03 -25.70 2.01
CA THR A 5 7.61 -25.91 1.69
C THR A 5 7.18 -25.12 0.44
N LEU A 6 7.81 -23.97 0.18
CA LEU A 6 7.49 -23.12 -0.96
C LEU A 6 8.04 -23.71 -2.27
N SER A 7 9.27 -24.21 -2.29
CA SER A 7 9.86 -24.80 -3.50
C SER A 7 9.57 -26.28 -3.72
N ASN A 8 9.27 -27.02 -2.66
CA ASN A 8 9.22 -28.48 -2.71
C ASN A 8 8.14 -29.01 -1.77
N ASP A 9 6.89 -28.92 -2.21
CA ASP A 9 5.73 -29.46 -1.52
C ASP A 9 5.84 -30.99 -1.37
N GLN A 10 6.06 -31.45 -0.14
CA GLN A 10 6.21 -32.88 0.16
C GLN A 10 4.89 -33.65 0.12
N PHE A 11 3.75 -32.95 0.13
CA PHE A 11 2.42 -33.54 0.29
C PHE A 11 1.49 -33.09 -0.83
N LEU A 12 1.99 -33.00 -2.07
CA LEU A 12 1.34 -32.32 -3.20
C LEU A 12 -0.14 -32.67 -3.36
N SER A 13 -0.50 -33.95 -3.27
CA SER A 13 -1.87 -34.45 -3.49
C SER A 13 -2.68 -34.67 -2.21
N GLU A 14 -2.16 -34.26 -1.05
CA GLU A 14 -2.86 -34.42 0.22
C GLU A 14 -3.65 -33.18 0.61
N HIS A 15 -4.79 -33.41 1.26
CA HIS A 15 -5.67 -32.38 1.80
C HIS A 15 -6.03 -32.71 3.26
N PHE A 16 -6.25 -31.68 4.08
CA PHE A 16 -6.37 -31.85 5.53
C PHE A 16 -7.59 -31.12 6.11
N ASP A 17 -8.23 -31.69 7.13
CA ASP A 17 -9.36 -31.07 7.84
C ASP A 17 -8.96 -29.82 8.64
N TYR A 18 -7.78 -29.86 9.27
CA TYR A 18 -7.27 -28.82 10.14
C TYR A 18 -5.82 -28.49 9.81
N LEU A 19 -5.53 -27.21 9.58
CA LEU A 19 -4.19 -26.74 9.26
C LEU A 19 -3.77 -25.63 10.22
N LEU A 20 -2.61 -25.78 10.87
CA LEU A 20 -2.11 -24.82 11.86
C LEU A 20 -0.66 -24.49 11.54
N THR A 21 -0.31 -23.21 11.44
CA THR A 21 1.09 -22.83 11.25
C THR A 21 1.45 -21.50 11.88
N ASN A 22 2.71 -21.39 12.29
CA ASN A 22 3.36 -20.14 12.67
C ASN A 22 4.57 -19.98 11.74
N PRO A 23 4.36 -19.43 10.53
CA PRO A 23 5.41 -19.27 9.54
C PRO A 23 6.37 -18.17 10.00
N PRO A 24 7.60 -18.14 9.48
CA PRO A 24 8.51 -17.07 9.83
C PRO A 24 8.01 -15.73 9.25
N PHE A 25 8.04 -14.66 10.07
CA PHE A 25 7.49 -13.36 9.68
C PHE A 25 8.46 -12.60 8.77
N GLY A 26 7.94 -12.03 7.68
CA GLY A 26 8.69 -11.13 6.80
C GLY A 26 9.97 -11.75 6.22
N VAL A 27 9.97 -13.05 5.95
CA VAL A 27 11.13 -13.73 5.37
C VAL A 27 11.15 -13.56 3.86
N ASP A 28 12.33 -13.18 3.37
CA ASP A 28 12.65 -13.16 1.94
C ASP A 28 12.54 -14.56 1.33
N TRP A 29 11.85 -14.67 0.20
CA TRP A 29 11.64 -15.93 -0.51
C TRP A 29 12.43 -15.99 -1.83
N LYS A 30 13.54 -15.23 -1.96
CA LYS A 30 14.36 -15.20 -3.17
C LYS A 30 14.88 -16.58 -3.58
N LYS A 31 15.18 -17.45 -2.60
CA LYS A 31 15.62 -18.83 -2.86
C LYS A 31 14.52 -19.70 -3.45
N ASP A 32 13.25 -19.38 -3.14
CA ASP A 32 12.08 -20.11 -3.63
C ASP A 32 11.48 -19.49 -4.89
N LYS A 33 12.01 -18.34 -5.33
CA LYS A 33 11.40 -17.49 -6.36
C LYS A 33 11.06 -18.26 -7.63
N GLU A 34 12.02 -19.00 -8.15
CA GLU A 34 11.87 -19.69 -9.42
C GLU A 34 10.74 -20.74 -9.39
N ALA A 35 10.66 -21.53 -8.31
CA ALA A 35 9.62 -22.54 -8.15
C ALA A 35 8.24 -21.91 -7.93
N VAL A 36 8.17 -20.89 -7.08
CA VAL A 36 6.93 -20.15 -6.79
C VAL A 36 6.40 -19.45 -8.05
N THR A 37 7.25 -18.79 -8.83
CA THR A 37 6.85 -18.11 -10.08
C THR A 37 6.33 -19.11 -11.12
N ARG A 38 7.00 -20.26 -11.30
CA ARG A 38 6.51 -21.31 -12.21
C ARG A 38 5.13 -21.84 -11.84
N GLU A 39 4.83 -21.98 -10.55
CA GLU A 39 3.50 -22.40 -10.11
C GLU A 39 2.46 -21.29 -10.28
N ALA A 40 2.84 -20.03 -10.04
CA ALA A 40 1.95 -18.88 -10.23
C ALA A 40 1.54 -18.68 -11.70
N GLU A 41 2.45 -18.95 -12.65
CA GLU A 41 2.17 -18.90 -14.09
C GLU A 41 1.09 -19.91 -14.54
N ARG A 42 0.82 -20.93 -13.71
CA ARG A 42 -0.27 -21.89 -13.94
C ARG A 42 -1.62 -21.41 -13.37
N GLY A 43 -1.68 -20.18 -12.85
CA GLY A 43 -2.86 -19.63 -12.20
C GLY A 43 -3.32 -20.50 -11.02
N PHE A 44 -4.63 -20.69 -10.87
CA PHE A 44 -5.22 -21.50 -9.80
C PHE A 44 -5.04 -23.02 -9.97
N ALA A 45 -4.41 -23.49 -11.05
CA ALA A 45 -3.94 -24.87 -11.15
C ALA A 45 -2.64 -25.10 -10.35
N GLY A 46 -1.97 -24.01 -9.92
CA GLY A 46 -0.87 -24.02 -8.96
C GLY A 46 -1.28 -23.40 -7.63
N ARG A 47 -0.37 -23.41 -6.64
CA ARG A 47 -0.67 -22.91 -5.28
C ARG A 47 -0.76 -21.39 -5.18
N PHE A 48 -0.12 -20.65 -6.08
CA PHE A 48 0.11 -19.21 -5.95
C PHE A 48 -0.63 -18.36 -7.00
N GLY A 49 -1.81 -18.84 -7.44
CA GLY A 49 -2.61 -18.21 -8.49
C GLY A 49 -3.24 -16.86 -8.11
N ALA A 50 -3.34 -16.53 -6.82
CA ALA A 50 -3.94 -15.28 -6.37
C ALA A 50 -2.98 -14.08 -6.45
N GLY A 51 -1.71 -14.32 -6.77
CA GLY A 51 -0.68 -13.30 -6.85
C GLY A 51 0.55 -13.66 -6.02
N LEU A 52 1.62 -12.88 -6.24
CA LEU A 52 2.89 -13.05 -5.55
C LEU A 52 3.19 -11.80 -4.71
N PRO A 53 3.42 -11.92 -3.40
CA PRO A 53 3.82 -10.79 -2.57
C PRO A 53 5.22 -10.31 -2.97
N ARG A 54 5.68 -9.18 -2.42
CA ARG A 54 7.06 -8.74 -2.61
C ARG A 54 8.07 -9.81 -2.17
N ILE A 55 9.23 -9.84 -2.83
CA ILE A 55 10.28 -10.84 -2.59
C ILE A 55 10.75 -10.86 -1.12
N SER A 56 10.73 -9.71 -0.45
CA SER A 56 11.14 -9.57 0.95
C SER A 56 10.11 -10.07 1.97
N ASP A 57 8.91 -10.49 1.58
CA ASP A 57 7.86 -10.95 2.51
C ASP A 57 7.06 -12.13 1.93
N GLY A 58 7.43 -13.36 2.30
CA GLY A 58 6.78 -14.58 1.84
C GLY A 58 5.54 -15.03 2.64
N GLN A 59 5.06 -14.25 3.62
CA GLN A 59 4.01 -14.70 4.55
C GLN A 59 2.73 -15.18 3.84
N PHE A 60 2.27 -14.45 2.82
CA PHE A 60 1.09 -14.85 2.06
C PHE A 60 1.31 -16.10 1.20
N LEU A 61 2.53 -16.46 0.84
CA LEU A 61 2.81 -17.72 0.14
C LEU A 61 2.51 -18.92 1.04
N PHE A 62 2.84 -18.84 2.33
CA PHE A 62 2.47 -19.89 3.28
C PHE A 62 0.94 -20.02 3.42
N LEU A 63 0.21 -18.91 3.45
CA LEU A 63 -1.26 -18.95 3.50
C LEU A 63 -1.87 -19.54 2.23
N GLN A 64 -1.42 -19.10 1.05
CA GLN A 64 -1.84 -19.68 -0.23
C GLN A 64 -1.56 -21.18 -0.28
N HIS A 65 -0.39 -21.62 0.21
CA HIS A 65 -0.07 -23.04 0.35
C HIS A 65 -1.06 -23.76 1.28
N MET A 66 -1.39 -23.22 2.46
CA MET A 66 -2.39 -23.84 3.33
C MET A 66 -3.78 -23.93 2.67
N ILE A 67 -4.19 -22.87 1.96
CA ILE A 67 -5.46 -22.84 1.24
C ILE A 67 -5.49 -23.92 0.15
N SER A 68 -4.39 -24.14 -0.56
CA SER A 68 -4.28 -25.22 -1.57
C SER A 68 -4.42 -26.64 -0.99
N LYS A 69 -4.26 -26.79 0.32
CA LYS A 69 -4.37 -28.06 1.06
C LYS A 69 -5.72 -28.24 1.75
N MET A 70 -6.65 -27.32 1.55
CA MET A 70 -8.02 -27.51 2.05
C MET A 70 -8.73 -28.60 1.25
N ARG A 71 -9.56 -29.39 1.93
CA ARG A 71 -10.52 -30.31 1.33
C ARG A 71 -11.65 -29.51 0.68
N ASN A 72 -12.32 -30.10 -0.31
CA ASN A 72 -13.49 -29.46 -0.91
C ASN A 72 -14.63 -29.32 0.11
N GLU A 73 -15.45 -28.28 -0.02
CA GLU A 73 -16.62 -28.07 0.87
C GLU A 73 -17.57 -29.28 0.84
N SER A 74 -17.77 -29.88 -0.33
CA SER A 74 -18.59 -31.10 -0.52
C SER A 74 -18.05 -32.33 0.22
N GLU A 75 -16.76 -32.35 0.53
CA GLU A 75 -16.10 -33.44 1.27
C GLU A 75 -15.98 -33.11 2.76
N GLY A 76 -16.71 -32.10 3.23
CA GLY A 76 -16.70 -31.64 4.61
C GLY A 76 -15.80 -30.46 4.88
N GLY A 77 -15.04 -29.95 3.90
CA GLY A 77 -14.22 -28.74 3.99
C GLY A 77 -13.08 -28.78 5.02
N SER A 78 -12.44 -27.63 5.22
CA SER A 78 -11.29 -27.47 6.12
C SER A 78 -11.38 -26.22 6.97
N ARG A 79 -10.56 -26.21 8.03
CA ARG A 79 -10.35 -25.03 8.87
C ARG A 79 -8.87 -24.81 9.09
N LEU A 80 -8.41 -23.57 9.03
CA LEU A 80 -7.01 -23.26 9.26
C LEU A 80 -6.82 -22.08 10.21
N ALA A 81 -5.70 -22.09 10.91
CA ALA A 81 -5.21 -20.95 11.68
C ALA A 81 -3.74 -20.67 11.36
N ILE A 82 -3.45 -19.42 11.03
CA ILE A 82 -2.10 -18.95 10.73
C ILE A 82 -1.76 -17.76 11.60
N VAL A 83 -0.53 -17.74 12.13
CA VAL A 83 -0.01 -16.61 12.88
C VAL A 83 0.71 -15.64 11.94
N PHE A 84 0.42 -14.35 12.06
CA PHE A 84 1.07 -13.28 11.30
C PHE A 84 1.55 -12.16 12.19
N ASN A 85 2.48 -11.35 11.67
CA ASN A 85 2.66 -9.98 12.14
C ASN A 85 1.59 -9.04 11.53
N GLY A 86 1.76 -7.73 11.67
CA GLY A 86 0.81 -6.76 11.10
C GLY A 86 0.82 -6.65 9.57
N SER A 87 1.90 -7.07 8.88
CA SER A 87 2.09 -6.83 7.44
C SER A 87 0.93 -7.33 6.57
N PRO A 88 0.42 -8.56 6.75
CA PRO A 88 -0.70 -9.09 5.96
C PRO A 88 -2.01 -8.29 6.06
N LEU A 89 -2.21 -7.45 7.09
CA LEU A 89 -3.44 -6.67 7.24
C LEU A 89 -3.58 -5.55 6.21
N PHE A 90 -2.48 -4.94 5.78
CA PHE A 90 -2.53 -3.69 5.02
C PHE A 90 -1.46 -3.53 3.93
N THR A 91 -0.42 -4.36 3.90
CA THR A 91 0.66 -4.19 2.91
C THR A 91 0.13 -4.36 1.48
N GLY A 92 0.50 -3.45 0.59
CA GLY A 92 0.27 -3.55 -0.85
C GLY A 92 -0.96 -2.78 -1.31
N ASP A 93 -0.76 -1.94 -2.34
CA ASP A 93 -1.80 -1.12 -2.99
C ASP A 93 -2.75 -1.96 -3.84
N ALA A 94 -3.83 -1.36 -4.34
CA ALA A 94 -4.80 -2.05 -5.19
C ALA A 94 -4.14 -2.63 -6.45
N GLY A 95 -4.39 -3.91 -6.73
CA GLY A 95 -3.75 -4.66 -7.82
C GLY A 95 -2.31 -5.11 -7.56
N SER A 96 -1.73 -4.83 -6.39
CA SER A 96 -0.49 -5.49 -5.94
C SER A 96 -0.77 -6.93 -5.47
N GLY A 97 0.28 -7.77 -5.44
CA GLY A 97 0.12 -9.19 -5.08
C GLY A 97 -0.48 -9.41 -3.69
N GLU A 98 -0.03 -8.68 -2.68
CA GLU A 98 -0.57 -8.77 -1.32
C GLU A 98 -2.06 -8.39 -1.26
N SER A 99 -2.45 -7.33 -1.98
CA SER A 99 -3.84 -6.87 -2.04
C SER A 99 -4.72 -7.83 -2.81
N GLU A 100 -4.24 -8.39 -3.92
CA GLU A 100 -4.98 -9.41 -4.70
C GLU A 100 -5.13 -10.73 -3.94
N ILE A 101 -4.15 -11.14 -3.15
CA ILE A 101 -4.27 -12.32 -2.27
C ILE A 101 -5.33 -12.07 -1.20
N ARG A 102 -5.34 -10.90 -0.55
CA ARG A 102 -6.42 -10.53 0.40
C ARG A 102 -7.79 -10.50 -0.26
N ARG A 103 -7.88 -9.84 -1.42
CA ARG A 103 -9.09 -9.77 -2.24
C ARG A 103 -9.61 -11.17 -2.55
N TRP A 104 -8.74 -12.07 -3.01
CA TRP A 104 -9.09 -13.45 -3.30
C TRP A 104 -9.67 -14.17 -2.09
N ILE A 105 -9.02 -14.07 -0.92
CA ILE A 105 -9.48 -14.70 0.32
C ILE A 105 -10.85 -14.16 0.78
N LEU A 106 -11.07 -12.84 0.66
CA LEU A 106 -12.29 -12.18 1.11
C LEU A 106 -13.46 -12.39 0.13
N GLU A 107 -13.20 -12.35 -1.18
CA GLU A 107 -14.20 -12.63 -2.23
C GLU A 107 -14.67 -14.09 -2.20
N HIS A 108 -13.79 -15.03 -1.83
CA HIS A 108 -14.17 -16.44 -1.61
C HIS A 108 -14.80 -16.69 -0.24
N ASP A 109 -14.97 -15.66 0.58
CA ASP A 109 -15.57 -15.73 1.92
C ASP A 109 -14.85 -16.72 2.85
N TRP A 110 -13.53 -16.87 2.73
CA TRP A 110 -12.79 -17.83 3.56
C TRP A 110 -12.34 -17.25 4.90
N LEU A 111 -11.99 -15.96 4.96
CA LEU A 111 -11.56 -15.32 6.20
C LEU A 111 -12.73 -15.24 7.19
N GLU A 112 -12.65 -15.95 8.30
CA GLU A 112 -13.73 -16.02 9.29
C GLU A 112 -13.50 -15.08 10.47
N ALA A 113 -12.27 -15.05 10.99
CA ALA A 113 -11.92 -14.18 12.09
C ALA A 113 -10.44 -13.81 12.11
N ILE A 114 -10.13 -12.64 12.68
CA ILE A 114 -8.76 -12.23 13.02
C ILE A 114 -8.73 -11.85 14.50
N VAL A 115 -7.80 -12.46 15.23
CA VAL A 115 -7.57 -12.17 16.65
C VAL A 115 -6.24 -11.42 16.80
N ALA A 116 -6.28 -10.15 17.20
CA ALA A 116 -5.10 -9.38 17.54
C ALA A 116 -4.62 -9.75 18.94
N LEU A 117 -3.46 -10.39 19.05
CA LEU A 117 -2.92 -10.89 20.31
C LEU A 117 -2.12 -9.81 21.06
N PRO A 118 -1.91 -10.01 22.39
CA PRO A 118 -0.97 -9.19 23.16
C PRO A 118 0.41 -9.10 22.52
N ASP A 119 1.11 -8.01 22.81
CA ASP A 119 2.51 -7.82 22.47
C ASP A 119 3.41 -8.73 23.32
N GLN A 120 4.69 -8.84 22.95
CA GLN A 120 5.70 -9.53 23.75
C GLN A 120 5.35 -11.00 24.12
N LEU A 121 4.67 -11.71 23.22
CA LEU A 121 4.35 -13.14 23.36
C LEU A 121 5.45 -14.08 22.85
N PHE A 122 6.36 -13.57 22.01
CA PHE A 122 7.41 -14.34 21.34
C PHE A 122 8.80 -14.04 21.90
N TYR A 123 9.68 -15.03 21.85
CA TYR A 123 11.06 -14.91 22.38
C TYR A 123 11.93 -13.90 21.62
N ASN A 124 11.70 -13.77 20.31
CA ASN A 124 12.59 -13.03 19.40
C ASN A 124 12.02 -11.68 18.94
N THR A 125 10.78 -11.35 19.33
CA THR A 125 10.14 -10.10 18.93
C THR A 125 9.11 -9.65 19.95
N GLY A 126 9.03 -8.34 20.16
CA GLY A 126 8.05 -7.69 21.02
C GLY A 126 6.77 -7.25 20.31
N ILE A 127 6.68 -7.44 18.99
CA ILE A 127 5.54 -6.94 18.18
C ILE A 127 4.22 -7.63 18.51
N ASN A 128 3.13 -6.95 18.18
CA ASN A 128 1.80 -7.57 18.16
C ASN A 128 1.73 -8.60 17.03
N THR A 129 1.06 -9.70 17.31
CA THR A 129 0.81 -10.78 16.35
C THR A 129 -0.68 -11.03 16.22
N TYR A 130 -1.07 -11.64 15.12
CA TYR A 130 -2.45 -11.86 14.75
C TYR A 130 -2.65 -13.32 14.40
N VAL A 131 -3.76 -13.90 14.85
CA VAL A 131 -4.18 -15.23 14.39
C VAL A 131 -5.32 -15.04 13.40
N TRP A 132 -5.11 -15.46 12.16
CA TRP A 132 -6.13 -15.48 11.14
C TRP A 132 -6.76 -16.86 11.09
N PHE A 133 -8.08 -16.92 11.23
CA PHE A 133 -8.87 -18.12 11.06
C PHE A 133 -9.57 -18.09 9.71
N LEU A 134 -9.33 -19.11 8.89
CA LEU A 134 -10.01 -19.29 7.61
C LEU A 134 -10.74 -20.64 7.58
N THR A 135 -11.83 -20.69 6.82
CA THR A 135 -12.61 -21.91 6.57
C THR A 135 -13.39 -21.77 5.27
N ASN A 136 -13.45 -22.84 4.47
CA ASN A 136 -14.31 -22.92 3.30
C ASN A 136 -15.68 -23.57 3.59
N ARG A 137 -16.00 -23.75 4.88
CA ARG A 137 -17.25 -24.34 5.39
C ARG A 137 -17.88 -23.45 6.47
N LYS A 138 -17.96 -22.13 6.19
CA LYS A 138 -18.58 -21.18 7.12
C LYS A 138 -20.03 -21.58 7.42
N VAL A 139 -20.39 -21.57 8.70
CA VAL A 139 -21.78 -21.69 9.14
C VAL A 139 -22.62 -20.52 8.61
N LYS A 140 -23.93 -20.74 8.45
CA LYS A 140 -24.84 -19.82 7.77
C LYS A 140 -24.77 -18.40 8.31
N GLU A 141 -24.65 -18.24 9.63
CA GLU A 141 -24.64 -16.96 10.32
C GLU A 141 -23.37 -16.13 10.04
N ARG A 142 -22.27 -16.81 9.69
CA ARG A 142 -20.94 -16.22 9.42
C ARG A 142 -20.65 -15.98 7.93
N LYS A 143 -21.50 -16.48 7.02
CA LYS A 143 -21.31 -16.26 5.57
C LYS A 143 -21.32 -14.77 5.23
N GLY A 144 -20.38 -14.36 4.39
CA GLY A 144 -20.15 -12.98 3.96
C GLY A 144 -19.58 -12.07 5.05
N LYS A 145 -19.16 -12.61 6.20
CA LYS A 145 -18.75 -11.84 7.38
C LYS A 145 -17.37 -12.23 7.89
N VAL A 146 -16.71 -11.26 8.51
CA VAL A 146 -15.44 -11.42 9.23
C VAL A 146 -15.60 -10.87 10.64
N GLN A 147 -15.15 -11.62 11.64
CA GLN A 147 -15.08 -11.17 13.02
C GLN A 147 -13.66 -10.69 13.36
N LEU A 148 -13.50 -9.40 13.65
CA LEU A 148 -12.26 -8.90 14.24
C LEU A 148 -12.37 -8.96 15.76
N ILE A 149 -11.32 -9.46 16.42
CA ILE A 149 -11.24 -9.57 17.87
C ILE A 149 -9.98 -8.87 18.34
N ASP A 150 -10.12 -7.86 19.21
CA ASP A 150 -9.00 -7.22 19.87
C ASP A 150 -8.73 -7.89 21.21
N ALA A 151 -7.72 -8.76 21.20
CA ALA A 151 -7.29 -9.51 22.37
C ALA A 151 -6.02 -8.95 23.03
N ARG A 152 -5.55 -7.77 22.63
CA ARG A 152 -4.25 -7.21 23.04
C ARG A 152 -4.11 -7.02 24.56
N THR A 153 -5.24 -6.84 25.26
CA THR A 153 -5.27 -6.66 26.72
C THR A 153 -5.43 -7.97 27.51
N PHE A 154 -5.62 -9.13 26.86
CA PHE A 154 -5.78 -10.41 27.55
C PHE A 154 -4.43 -11.09 27.84
N SER A 155 -3.55 -10.38 28.54
CA SER A 155 -2.24 -10.89 28.95
C SER A 155 -2.03 -10.84 30.47
N LYS A 156 -1.15 -11.72 30.95
CA LYS A 156 -0.53 -11.63 32.27
C LYS A 156 0.97 -11.45 32.07
N LYS A 157 1.58 -10.57 32.87
CA LYS A 157 3.04 -10.40 32.88
C LYS A 157 3.68 -11.66 33.44
N MET A 158 4.71 -12.13 32.77
CA MET A 158 5.53 -13.26 33.22
C MET A 158 6.43 -12.83 34.38
N ARG A 159 6.62 -13.72 35.36
CA ARG A 159 7.55 -13.49 36.48
C ARG A 159 9.00 -13.29 36.03
N LYS A 160 9.41 -13.98 34.96
CA LYS A 160 10.74 -13.88 34.36
C LYS A 160 10.59 -13.73 32.85
N SER A 161 11.18 -12.67 32.30
CA SER A 161 11.22 -12.46 30.85
C SER A 161 12.15 -13.47 30.17
N LEU A 162 11.79 -13.88 28.94
CA LEU A 162 12.58 -14.80 28.11
C LEU A 162 12.84 -14.14 26.76
N GLY A 163 14.00 -13.51 26.59
CA GLY A 163 14.25 -12.65 25.43
C GLY A 163 13.26 -11.48 25.41
N SER A 164 12.59 -11.28 24.28
CA SER A 164 11.50 -10.31 24.13
C SER A 164 10.18 -10.74 24.78
N LYS A 165 10.05 -12.02 25.18
CA LYS A 165 8.81 -12.53 25.75
C LYS A 165 8.63 -12.04 27.18
N ARG A 166 7.57 -11.27 27.42
CA ARG A 166 7.21 -10.74 28.75
C ARG A 166 5.78 -11.04 29.15
N ASN A 167 4.94 -11.40 28.20
CA ASN A 167 3.53 -11.64 28.40
C ASN A 167 3.16 -13.09 28.09
N GLU A 168 2.13 -13.58 28.77
CA GLU A 168 1.47 -14.85 28.46
C GLU A 168 -0.05 -14.69 28.46
N ILE A 169 -0.74 -15.49 27.65
CA ILE A 169 -2.20 -15.57 27.66
C ILE A 169 -2.58 -16.69 28.61
N SER A 170 -3.19 -16.34 29.74
CA SER A 170 -3.61 -17.34 30.74
C SER A 170 -4.75 -18.21 30.21
N SER A 171 -5.04 -19.31 30.90
CA SER A 171 -6.21 -20.15 30.58
C SER A 171 -7.52 -19.36 30.65
N GLU A 172 -7.65 -18.44 31.61
CA GLU A 172 -8.80 -17.53 31.69
C GLU A 172 -8.87 -16.60 30.47
N GLY A 173 -7.74 -16.02 30.06
CA GLY A 173 -7.66 -15.19 28.86
C GLY A 173 -8.05 -15.95 27.59
N ARG A 174 -7.55 -17.18 27.42
CA ARG A 174 -7.92 -18.06 26.29
C ARG A 174 -9.41 -18.37 26.27
N ASN A 175 -9.99 -18.70 27.43
CA ASN A 175 -11.43 -18.96 27.54
C ASN A 175 -12.27 -17.71 27.25
N HIS A 176 -11.79 -16.53 27.64
CA HIS A 176 -12.47 -15.28 27.32
C HIS A 176 -12.45 -15.00 25.81
N ILE A 177 -11.29 -15.14 25.16
CA ILE A 177 -11.15 -14.99 23.70
C ILE A 177 -12.07 -15.99 22.98
N LEU A 178 -12.12 -17.25 23.44
CA LEU A 178 -12.99 -18.27 22.88
C LEU A 178 -14.47 -17.87 23.00
N LYS A 179 -14.92 -17.40 24.17
CA LYS A 179 -16.30 -16.92 24.37
C LYS A 179 -16.64 -15.73 23.47
N ILE A 180 -15.71 -14.80 23.28
CA ILE A 180 -15.89 -13.65 22.37
C ILE A 180 -16.02 -14.16 20.92
N TYR A 181 -15.17 -15.11 20.53
CA TYR A 181 -15.26 -15.73 19.22
C TYR A 181 -16.61 -16.43 19.03
N GLU A 182 -17.03 -17.28 19.96
CA GLU A 182 -18.28 -18.07 19.88
C GLU A 182 -19.54 -17.21 19.91
N SER A 183 -19.56 -16.13 20.69
CA SER A 183 -20.74 -15.26 20.81
C SER A 183 -21.08 -14.54 19.51
N PHE A 184 -20.09 -14.35 18.62
CA PHE A 184 -20.24 -13.73 17.31
C PHE A 184 -21.14 -12.48 17.34
N GLY A 185 -20.78 -11.53 18.21
CA GLY A 185 -21.50 -10.26 18.37
C GLY A 185 -20.55 -9.07 18.49
N ASN A 186 -21.09 -7.86 18.27
CA ASN A 186 -20.36 -6.63 18.48
C ASN A 186 -20.19 -6.36 19.98
N SER A 187 -18.98 -5.98 20.39
CA SER A 187 -18.60 -5.57 21.74
C SER A 187 -17.40 -4.62 21.68
N GLU A 188 -16.85 -4.22 22.83
CA GLU A 188 -15.61 -3.44 22.84
C GLU A 188 -14.39 -4.23 22.33
N TYR A 189 -14.45 -5.57 22.40
CA TYR A 189 -13.37 -6.47 21.99
C TYR A 189 -13.67 -7.20 20.67
N SER A 190 -14.87 -7.08 20.12
CA SER A 190 -15.24 -7.74 18.88
C SER A 190 -16.08 -6.87 17.96
N LYS A 191 -15.76 -6.89 16.67
CA LYS A 191 -16.51 -6.18 15.64
C LYS A 191 -16.74 -7.10 14.45
N ILE A 192 -17.94 -7.07 13.91
CA ILE A 192 -18.33 -7.88 12.75
C ILE A 192 -18.48 -6.96 11.55
N PHE A 193 -17.84 -7.36 10.46
CA PHE A 193 -17.84 -6.65 9.19
C PHE A 193 -18.32 -7.57 8.09
N ASN A 194 -18.92 -7.01 7.05
CA ASN A 194 -19.07 -7.69 5.77
C ASN A 194 -17.69 -7.82 5.12
N THR A 195 -17.48 -8.83 4.28
CA THR A 195 -16.22 -8.97 3.53
C THR A 195 -15.91 -7.73 2.68
N THR A 196 -16.94 -7.08 2.12
CA THR A 196 -16.82 -5.87 1.31
C THR A 196 -16.48 -4.60 2.10
N ASP A 197 -16.64 -4.58 3.42
CA ASP A 197 -16.32 -3.41 4.25
C ASP A 197 -14.80 -3.13 4.27
N PHE A 198 -13.98 -4.13 3.91
CA PHE A 198 -12.52 -4.03 3.77
C PHE A 198 -12.07 -3.63 2.38
N ALA A 199 -12.99 -3.55 1.42
CA ALA A 199 -12.69 -3.18 0.06
C ALA A 199 -12.62 -1.65 -0.09
N TYR A 200 -11.74 -1.20 -0.97
CA TYR A 200 -11.70 0.17 -1.45
C TYR A 200 -11.39 0.19 -2.95
N ARG A 201 -11.66 1.32 -3.59
CA ARG A 201 -11.34 1.57 -4.99
C ARG A 201 -10.29 2.67 -5.06
N GLN A 202 -9.10 2.30 -5.51
CA GLN A 202 -8.00 3.23 -5.70
C GLN A 202 -8.11 3.91 -7.06
N LEU A 203 -8.32 5.22 -7.04
CA LEU A 203 -8.34 6.09 -8.20
C LEU A 203 -6.95 6.67 -8.43
N ILE A 204 -6.59 6.90 -9.69
CA ILE A 204 -5.43 7.71 -10.04
C ILE A 204 -5.93 9.10 -10.36
N ILE A 205 -5.46 10.08 -9.61
CA ILE A 205 -5.81 11.49 -9.78
C ILE A 205 -4.67 12.17 -10.53
N GLU A 206 -5.00 12.77 -11.67
CA GLU A 206 -4.05 13.49 -12.51
C GLU A 206 -4.24 14.99 -12.32
N ARG A 207 -3.13 15.72 -12.47
CA ARG A 207 -3.11 17.18 -12.44
C ARG A 207 -2.44 17.71 -13.70
N PRO A 208 -2.78 18.93 -14.16
CA PRO A 208 -2.27 19.44 -15.41
C PRO A 208 -0.80 19.81 -15.30
N LEU A 209 -0.01 19.40 -16.29
CA LEU A 209 1.37 19.83 -16.46
C LEU A 209 1.41 21.33 -16.79
N ARG A 210 2.17 22.07 -16.00
CA ARG A 210 2.43 23.49 -16.22
C ARG A 210 3.92 23.74 -16.25
N LEU A 211 4.37 24.26 -17.38
CA LEU A 211 5.77 24.50 -17.65
C LEU A 211 5.98 25.94 -18.06
N ASN A 212 7.01 26.56 -17.49
CA ASN A 212 7.58 27.76 -18.06
C ASN A 212 8.78 27.38 -18.96
N PHE A 213 9.08 28.25 -19.92
CA PHE A 213 10.11 28.01 -20.93
C PHE A 213 11.02 29.23 -21.02
N GLN A 214 12.32 29.00 -21.00
CA GLN A 214 13.30 30.07 -21.12
C GLN A 214 14.60 29.55 -21.72
N VAL A 215 15.20 30.37 -22.57
CA VAL A 215 16.56 30.16 -23.06
C VAL A 215 17.53 30.95 -22.17
N SER A 216 17.84 30.38 -21.00
CA SER A 216 18.83 30.92 -20.06
C SER A 216 20.15 30.15 -20.17
N SER A 217 21.26 30.78 -19.76
CA SER A 217 22.57 30.10 -19.74
C SER A 217 22.52 28.83 -18.90
N GLU A 218 21.85 28.87 -17.75
CA GLU A 218 21.68 27.71 -16.87
C GLU A 218 20.97 26.53 -17.57
N ARG A 219 19.86 26.80 -18.28
CA ARG A 219 19.10 25.76 -18.99
C ARG A 219 19.83 25.22 -20.22
N ILE A 220 20.68 26.05 -20.86
CA ILE A 220 21.58 25.59 -21.92
C ILE A 220 22.66 24.66 -21.36
N GLU A 221 23.21 24.92 -20.17
CA GLU A 221 24.14 23.99 -19.52
C GLU A 221 23.46 22.65 -19.21
N LYS A 222 22.22 22.66 -18.70
CA LYS A 222 21.41 21.44 -18.51
C LYS A 222 21.27 20.63 -19.81
N LEU A 223 21.11 21.28 -20.97
CA LEU A 223 21.04 20.60 -22.26
C LEU A 223 22.35 19.90 -22.62
N LYS A 224 23.51 20.52 -22.36
CA LYS A 224 24.84 19.94 -22.65
C LYS A 224 25.11 18.67 -21.85
N GLU A 225 24.52 18.54 -20.67
CA GLU A 225 24.64 17.32 -19.85
C GLU A 225 23.79 16.16 -20.38
N THR A 226 22.84 16.39 -21.29
CA THR A 226 21.97 15.34 -21.79
C THR A 226 22.68 14.37 -22.75
N ALA A 227 22.37 13.08 -22.62
CA ALA A 227 22.91 12.06 -23.51
C ALA A 227 22.50 12.28 -24.99
N ALA A 228 21.34 12.86 -25.25
CA ALA A 228 20.87 13.13 -26.61
C ALA A 228 21.68 14.23 -27.29
N PHE A 229 22.08 15.27 -26.55
CA PHE A 229 22.97 16.32 -27.06
C PHE A 229 24.38 15.76 -27.32
N ASN A 230 24.95 15.03 -26.35
CA ASN A 230 26.29 14.48 -26.45
C ASN A 230 26.47 13.41 -27.55
N LYS A 231 25.38 12.73 -27.95
CA LYS A 231 25.39 11.78 -29.07
C LYS A 231 25.24 12.42 -30.44
N ALA A 232 24.83 13.69 -30.52
CA ALA A 232 24.76 14.40 -31.78
C ALA A 232 26.18 14.72 -32.28
N ASP A 233 26.37 14.85 -33.59
CA ASP A 233 27.67 15.24 -34.16
C ASP A 233 28.03 16.68 -33.78
N GLU A 234 29.32 17.01 -33.76
CA GLU A 234 29.84 18.32 -33.33
C GLU A 234 29.22 19.50 -34.11
N LYS A 235 28.92 19.31 -35.40
CA LYS A 235 28.30 20.34 -36.22
C LYS A 235 26.86 20.61 -35.77
N THR A 236 26.10 19.56 -35.45
CA THR A 236 24.75 19.68 -34.89
C THR A 236 24.77 20.31 -33.49
N GLN A 237 25.69 19.90 -32.62
CA GLN A 237 25.83 20.48 -31.28
C GLN A 237 26.11 21.98 -31.33
N LYS A 238 27.13 22.38 -32.09
CA LYS A 238 27.52 23.77 -32.25
C LYS A 238 26.38 24.61 -32.82
N MET A 239 25.68 24.10 -33.83
CA MET A 239 24.51 24.75 -34.39
C MET A 239 23.39 24.98 -33.37
N VAL A 240 23.08 23.98 -32.54
CA VAL A 240 22.04 24.12 -31.51
C VAL A 240 22.43 25.19 -30.49
N LEU A 241 23.68 25.18 -30.02
CA LEU A 241 24.18 26.19 -29.08
C LEU A 241 24.16 27.59 -29.69
N ASP A 242 24.67 27.76 -30.91
CA ASP A 242 24.67 29.05 -31.62
C ASP A 242 23.24 29.62 -31.74
N ILE A 243 22.25 28.78 -32.04
CA ILE A 243 20.83 29.18 -32.12
C ILE A 243 20.28 29.60 -30.76
N LEU A 244 20.55 28.82 -29.71
CA LEU A 244 20.05 29.11 -28.35
C LEU A 244 20.75 30.33 -27.74
N GLU A 245 22.05 30.53 -27.99
CA GLU A 245 22.80 31.68 -27.51
C GLU A 245 22.30 32.98 -28.14
N ASN A 246 21.96 32.95 -29.42
CA ASN A 246 21.41 34.08 -30.18
C ASN A 246 19.86 34.15 -30.15
N PHE A 247 19.21 33.36 -29.30
CA PHE A 247 17.75 33.28 -29.27
C PHE A 247 17.12 34.65 -28.96
N PRO A 248 16.17 35.13 -29.78
CA PRO A 248 15.59 36.45 -29.60
C PRO A 248 14.76 36.48 -28.32
N ASN A 249 14.96 37.53 -27.51
CA ASN A 249 14.14 37.82 -26.34
C ASN A 249 14.08 36.63 -25.34
N LYS A 250 15.19 36.38 -24.64
CA LYS A 250 15.40 35.35 -23.58
C LYS A 250 14.50 35.50 -22.33
N LYS A 251 13.32 36.11 -22.48
CA LYS A 251 12.29 36.21 -21.44
C LYS A 251 11.70 34.84 -21.15
N MET A 252 11.08 34.74 -19.97
CA MET A 252 10.32 33.58 -19.56
C MET A 252 8.98 33.54 -20.32
N PHE A 253 8.66 32.39 -20.89
CA PHE A 253 7.39 32.10 -21.54
C PHE A 253 6.57 31.17 -20.65
N LYS A 254 5.33 31.52 -20.37
CA LYS A 254 4.40 30.68 -19.60
C LYS A 254 3.46 29.84 -20.47
N ASN A 255 3.47 30.08 -21.78
CA ASN A 255 2.63 29.37 -22.75
C ASN A 255 3.52 28.52 -23.67
N ARG A 256 3.29 27.21 -23.66
CA ARG A 256 4.09 26.25 -24.43
C ARG A 256 4.00 26.48 -25.93
N GLU A 257 2.81 26.72 -26.46
CA GLU A 257 2.61 26.86 -27.91
C GLU A 257 3.34 28.07 -28.45
N LYS A 258 3.22 29.22 -27.77
CA LYS A 258 3.94 30.46 -28.12
C LYS A 258 5.46 30.25 -28.10
N PHE A 259 5.99 29.56 -27.09
CA PHE A 259 7.41 29.24 -27.03
C PHE A 259 7.84 28.31 -28.16
N LEU A 260 7.08 27.23 -28.41
CA LEU A 260 7.40 26.27 -29.46
C LEU A 260 7.33 26.87 -30.86
N GLU A 261 6.43 27.81 -31.11
CA GLU A 261 6.37 28.55 -32.38
C GLU A 261 7.64 29.38 -32.60
N LEU A 262 8.06 30.16 -31.59
CA LEU A 262 9.30 30.93 -31.64
C LEU A 262 10.52 30.01 -31.81
N LEU A 263 10.56 28.90 -31.07
CA LEU A 263 11.62 27.91 -31.17
C LEU A 263 11.70 27.33 -32.58
N ARG A 264 10.57 26.89 -33.14
CA ARG A 264 10.50 26.34 -34.51
C ARG A 264 10.95 27.36 -35.55
N ASN A 265 10.58 28.64 -35.40
CA ASN A 265 11.00 29.70 -36.30
C ASN A 265 12.53 29.89 -36.33
N GLN A 266 13.22 29.65 -35.20
CA GLN A 266 14.69 29.71 -35.17
C GLN A 266 15.35 28.48 -35.80
N PHE A 267 14.72 27.30 -35.70
CA PHE A 267 15.21 26.07 -36.31
C PHE A 267 14.70 25.84 -37.76
N ALA A 268 13.97 26.82 -38.33
CA ALA A 268 13.11 26.73 -39.51
C ALA A 268 13.80 26.37 -40.84
N MET A 269 14.37 25.16 -40.93
CA MET A 269 14.70 24.39 -42.15
C MET A 269 15.55 23.14 -41.86
N LYS A 270 15.93 22.86 -40.60
CA LYS A 270 16.89 21.80 -40.29
C LYS A 270 16.24 20.61 -39.63
N ILE A 271 16.38 19.44 -40.27
CA ILE A 271 15.94 18.15 -39.72
C ILE A 271 16.81 17.85 -38.50
N MET A 272 16.21 17.81 -37.32
CA MET A 272 16.86 17.38 -36.10
C MET A 272 16.35 16.01 -35.67
N PRO A 273 17.20 15.18 -35.04
CA PRO A 273 16.75 13.95 -34.42
C PRO A 273 15.64 14.22 -33.38
N VAL A 274 14.60 13.39 -33.37
CA VAL A 274 13.44 13.55 -32.46
C VAL A 274 13.88 13.55 -30.99
N GLN A 275 14.86 12.72 -30.63
CA GLN A 275 15.40 12.66 -29.27
C GLN A 275 16.13 13.94 -28.86
N LEU A 276 16.86 14.58 -29.78
CA LEU A 276 17.53 15.85 -29.53
C LEU A 276 16.53 16.99 -29.37
N LEU A 277 15.50 17.04 -30.23
CA LEU A 277 14.43 18.03 -30.11
C LEU A 277 13.68 17.89 -28.78
N LYS A 278 13.45 16.65 -28.32
CA LYS A 278 12.88 16.41 -26.99
C LYS A 278 13.79 16.93 -25.88
N ALA A 279 15.08 16.58 -25.91
CA ALA A 279 16.05 17.07 -24.91
C ALA A 279 16.13 18.60 -24.87
N ILE A 280 16.13 19.29 -26.02
CA ILE A 280 16.10 20.75 -26.07
C ILE A 280 14.84 21.29 -25.36
N LYS A 281 13.66 20.74 -25.65
CA LYS A 281 12.41 21.22 -25.01
C LYS A 281 12.44 21.00 -23.51
N ASP A 282 12.81 19.79 -23.09
CA ASP A 282 12.80 19.38 -21.69
C ASP A 282 13.80 20.24 -20.88
N SER A 283 15.03 20.43 -21.38
CA SER A 283 16.06 21.25 -20.71
C SER A 283 15.72 22.74 -20.63
N LEU A 284 14.95 23.26 -21.60
CA LEU A 284 14.53 24.66 -21.62
C LEU A 284 13.24 24.89 -20.82
N SER A 285 12.64 23.85 -20.25
CA SER A 285 11.40 23.92 -19.50
C SER A 285 11.59 23.61 -18.01
N GLU A 286 10.83 24.28 -17.15
CA GLU A 286 10.74 23.95 -15.73
C GLU A 286 9.29 24.06 -15.27
N ARG A 287 8.93 23.31 -14.22
CA ARG A 287 7.58 23.36 -13.65
C ARG A 287 7.29 24.71 -13.03
N ASP A 288 6.09 25.21 -13.29
CA ASP A 288 5.64 26.51 -12.81
C ASP A 288 4.12 26.50 -12.67
N GLU A 289 3.64 26.50 -11.43
CA GLU A 289 2.20 26.48 -11.13
C GLU A 289 1.43 27.69 -11.71
N THR A 290 2.15 28.79 -11.99
CA THR A 290 1.57 30.00 -12.55
C THR A 290 1.58 30.03 -14.08
N ALA A 291 2.10 28.99 -14.73
CA ALA A 291 2.13 28.85 -16.18
C ALA A 291 0.80 28.29 -16.73
N ASP A 292 0.62 28.45 -18.04
CA ASP A 292 -0.55 27.91 -18.73
C ASP A 292 -0.48 26.38 -18.74
N ILE A 293 -1.64 25.74 -18.78
CA ILE A 293 -1.75 24.28 -18.90
C ILE A 293 -1.16 23.83 -20.23
N CYS A 294 -0.27 22.85 -20.18
CA CYS A 294 0.22 22.16 -21.37
C CYS A 294 -0.86 21.21 -21.90
N THR A 295 -1.22 21.34 -23.17
CA THR A 295 -2.28 20.53 -23.80
C THR A 295 -1.78 19.71 -24.97
N ASP A 296 -2.27 18.48 -25.11
CA ASP A 296 -1.99 17.64 -26.26
C ASP A 296 -2.50 18.26 -27.59
N LYS A 297 -2.30 17.56 -28.71
CA LYS A 297 -2.75 18.02 -30.03
C LYS A 297 -4.27 18.20 -30.16
N ASN A 298 -5.05 17.59 -29.26
CA ASN A 298 -6.50 17.64 -29.24
C ASN A 298 -7.01 18.71 -28.25
N GLY A 299 -6.12 19.42 -27.56
CA GLY A 299 -6.47 20.43 -26.55
C GLY A 299 -6.74 19.85 -25.16
N ASN A 300 -6.50 18.55 -24.94
CA ASN A 300 -6.67 17.96 -23.61
C ASN A 300 -5.46 18.27 -22.72
N PRO A 301 -5.65 18.57 -21.43
CA PRO A 301 -4.55 18.74 -20.48
C PRO A 301 -3.62 17.52 -20.45
N GLU A 302 -2.31 17.76 -20.52
CA GLU A 302 -1.32 16.73 -20.27
C GLU A 302 -1.13 16.53 -18.76
N SER A 303 -0.96 15.28 -18.32
CA SER A 303 -0.74 14.95 -16.92
C SER A 303 0.67 15.28 -16.45
N ASP A 304 0.80 15.89 -15.27
CA ASP A 304 2.09 15.98 -14.56
C ASP A 304 2.31 14.74 -13.69
N SER A 305 3.27 13.90 -14.07
CA SER A 305 3.60 12.70 -13.32
C SER A 305 4.15 12.95 -11.92
N GLU A 306 4.67 14.16 -11.63
CA GLU A 306 5.16 14.51 -10.28
C GLU A 306 4.05 14.96 -9.33
N LEU A 307 2.91 15.37 -9.88
CA LEU A 307 1.74 15.79 -9.11
C LEU A 307 0.61 14.76 -9.15
N ARG A 308 0.84 13.62 -9.81
CA ARG A 308 -0.08 12.48 -9.82
C ARG A 308 -0.18 11.92 -8.41
N ASP A 309 -1.41 11.66 -7.99
CA ASP A 309 -1.71 11.06 -6.70
C ASP A 309 -2.69 9.88 -6.86
N SER A 310 -2.92 9.17 -5.76
CA SER A 310 -3.93 8.12 -5.69
C SER A 310 -4.86 8.32 -4.50
N GLU A 311 -6.15 8.12 -4.74
CA GLU A 311 -7.20 8.28 -3.72
C GLU A 311 -7.94 6.97 -3.50
N ASN A 312 -8.11 6.58 -2.22
CA ASN A 312 -8.78 5.34 -1.84
C ASN A 312 -10.24 5.62 -1.47
N VAL A 313 -11.16 5.33 -2.37
CA VAL A 313 -12.60 5.50 -2.17
C VAL A 313 -13.19 4.26 -1.50
N PRO A 314 -13.95 4.37 -0.40
CA PRO A 314 -14.68 3.23 0.18
C PRO A 314 -15.53 2.51 -0.88
N TYR A 315 -15.51 1.17 -0.89
CA TYR A 315 -16.05 0.38 -2.02
C TYR A 315 -17.54 0.61 -2.33
N HIS A 316 -18.32 1.04 -1.33
CA HIS A 316 -19.76 1.29 -1.47
C HIS A 316 -20.11 2.74 -1.86
N GLN A 317 -19.12 3.62 -2.06
CA GLN A 317 -19.32 5.00 -2.47
C GLN A 317 -19.10 5.17 -3.98
N ASP A 318 -19.79 6.15 -4.57
CA ASP A 318 -19.56 6.54 -5.96
C ASP A 318 -18.24 7.31 -6.08
N VAL A 319 -17.45 6.95 -7.09
CA VAL A 319 -16.10 7.49 -7.29
C VAL A 319 -16.11 8.96 -7.70
N TYR A 320 -17.10 9.39 -8.47
CA TYR A 320 -17.22 10.77 -8.92
C TYR A 320 -17.77 11.64 -7.80
N GLU A 321 -18.78 11.17 -7.06
CA GLU A 321 -19.29 11.88 -5.88
C GLU A 321 -18.20 12.10 -4.83
N TYR A 322 -17.39 11.07 -4.54
CA TYR A 322 -16.23 11.20 -3.65
C TYR A 322 -15.24 12.24 -4.18
N PHE A 323 -14.90 12.18 -5.47
CA PHE A 323 -13.95 13.09 -6.10
C PHE A 323 -14.40 14.56 -6.04
N GLU A 324 -15.67 14.84 -6.35
CA GLU A 324 -16.23 16.20 -6.28
C GLU A 324 -16.22 16.77 -4.85
N LYS A 325 -16.39 15.90 -3.85
CA LYS A 325 -16.53 16.32 -2.45
C LYS A 325 -15.19 16.41 -1.71
N GLU A 326 -14.31 15.43 -1.91
CA GLU A 326 -13.11 15.26 -1.10
C GLU A 326 -11.83 15.68 -1.84
N VAL A 327 -11.84 15.77 -3.19
CA VAL A 327 -10.63 16.11 -3.97
C VAL A 327 -10.73 17.49 -4.63
N LYS A 328 -11.78 17.74 -5.43
CA LYS A 328 -11.94 19.00 -6.17
C LYS A 328 -11.86 20.28 -5.33
N PRO A 329 -12.37 20.35 -4.08
CA PRO A 329 -12.29 21.57 -3.28
C PRO A 329 -10.85 21.98 -2.94
N PHE A 330 -9.92 21.01 -2.91
CA PHE A 330 -8.52 21.24 -2.64
C PHE A 330 -7.68 21.35 -3.91
N VAL A 331 -8.09 20.67 -4.99
CA VAL A 331 -7.40 20.65 -6.29
C VAL A 331 -8.39 20.76 -7.44
N ALA A 332 -8.78 22.00 -7.76
CA ALA A 332 -9.89 22.28 -8.69
C ALA A 332 -9.63 21.85 -10.15
N ASP A 333 -8.36 21.73 -10.55
CA ASP A 333 -7.93 21.40 -11.90
C ASP A 333 -7.54 19.92 -12.07
N ALA A 334 -7.74 19.10 -11.04
CA ALA A 334 -7.52 17.67 -11.10
C ALA A 334 -8.62 16.94 -11.88
N TRP A 335 -8.31 15.76 -12.40
CA TRP A 335 -9.29 14.83 -12.96
C TRP A 335 -8.93 13.38 -12.64
N ILE A 336 -9.93 12.50 -12.72
CA ILE A 336 -9.75 11.06 -12.55
C ILE A 336 -9.17 10.48 -13.84
N ASN A 337 -8.12 9.66 -13.73
CA ASN A 337 -7.61 8.89 -14.87
C ASN A 337 -8.54 7.71 -15.18
N GLU A 338 -9.46 7.90 -16.10
CA GLU A 338 -10.44 6.89 -16.51
C GLU A 338 -9.83 5.71 -17.29
N ASN A 339 -8.56 5.81 -17.72
CA ASN A 339 -7.87 4.71 -18.39
C ASN A 339 -7.41 3.61 -17.42
N VAL A 340 -7.39 3.88 -16.12
CA VAL A 340 -7.04 2.90 -15.09
C VAL A 340 -8.32 2.24 -14.62
N VAL A 341 -8.50 0.98 -15.00
CA VAL A 341 -9.69 0.17 -14.65
C VAL A 341 -9.30 -1.12 -13.93
N ASP A 342 -10.21 -1.65 -13.11
CA ASP A 342 -10.06 -2.95 -12.48
C ASP A 342 -10.28 -4.07 -13.50
N VAL A 343 -9.37 -5.05 -13.51
CA VAL A 343 -9.42 -6.14 -14.50
C VAL A 343 -10.57 -7.11 -14.30
N LYS A 344 -11.16 -7.18 -13.08
CA LYS A 344 -12.24 -8.13 -12.79
C LYS A 344 -13.62 -7.56 -13.07
N ASP A 345 -13.86 -6.28 -12.78
CA ASP A 345 -15.17 -5.65 -12.96
C ASP A 345 -15.24 -4.58 -14.06
N GLY A 346 -14.09 -4.18 -14.64
CA GLY A 346 -14.01 -3.21 -15.73
C GLY A 346 -14.35 -1.77 -15.34
N LYS A 347 -14.53 -1.47 -14.05
CA LYS A 347 -14.84 -0.12 -13.56
C LYS A 347 -13.57 0.68 -13.31
N ILE A 348 -13.69 2.01 -13.32
CA ILE A 348 -12.60 2.95 -13.07
C ILE A 348 -11.96 2.70 -11.70
N GLY A 349 -10.63 2.86 -11.62
CA GLY A 349 -9.83 2.55 -10.45
C GLY A 349 -9.66 1.05 -10.23
N LYS A 350 -8.70 0.69 -9.38
CA LYS A 350 -8.44 -0.71 -9.01
C LYS A 350 -9.07 -1.03 -7.67
N VAL A 351 -9.60 -2.24 -7.51
CA VAL A 351 -10.12 -2.68 -6.21
C VAL A 351 -9.00 -3.23 -5.35
N GLY A 352 -8.81 -2.66 -4.17
CA GLY A 352 -7.90 -3.14 -3.15
C GLY A 352 -8.64 -3.59 -1.90
N TYR A 353 -7.98 -4.37 -1.06
CA TYR A 353 -8.50 -4.77 0.24
C TYR A 353 -7.48 -4.45 1.34
N GLU A 354 -7.96 -3.89 2.44
CA GLU A 354 -7.18 -3.58 3.64
C GLU A 354 -8.03 -3.86 4.89
N ILE A 355 -7.40 -4.39 5.93
CA ILE A 355 -8.04 -4.70 7.22
C ILE A 355 -7.41 -3.80 8.29
N PRO A 356 -7.89 -2.56 8.48
CA PRO A 356 -7.30 -1.61 9.42
C PRO A 356 -7.75 -1.91 10.87
N LEU A 357 -7.43 -3.11 11.37
CA LEU A 357 -7.90 -3.63 12.66
C LEU A 357 -7.70 -2.64 13.80
N THR A 358 -6.49 -2.07 13.93
CA THR A 358 -6.16 -1.11 14.99
C THR A 358 -7.06 0.13 14.95
N ARG A 359 -7.43 0.62 13.76
CA ARG A 359 -8.31 1.79 13.60
C ARG A 359 -9.70 1.50 14.13
N TYR A 360 -10.22 0.28 13.92
CA TYR A 360 -11.55 -0.07 14.40
C TYR A 360 -11.63 -0.14 15.93
N PHE A 361 -10.56 -0.49 16.63
CA PHE A 361 -10.54 -0.57 18.09
C PHE A 361 -9.87 0.63 18.77
N TYR A 362 -9.52 1.66 18.00
CA TYR A 362 -8.97 2.89 18.55
C TYR A 362 -10.01 3.60 19.41
N LYS A 363 -9.69 3.80 20.69
CA LYS A 363 -10.45 4.66 21.61
C LYS A 363 -9.65 5.95 21.77
N TYR A 364 -10.22 7.07 21.33
CA TYR A 364 -9.61 8.38 21.54
C TYR A 364 -9.46 8.63 23.05
N GLN A 365 -8.24 8.90 23.48
CA GLN A 365 -7.96 9.35 24.83
C GLN A 365 -7.64 10.85 24.74
N PRO A 366 -8.52 11.73 25.26
CA PRO A 366 -8.18 13.13 25.32
C PRO A 366 -6.90 13.30 26.15
N PRO A 367 -6.05 14.28 25.82
CA PRO A 367 -4.96 14.65 26.71
C PRO A 367 -5.53 15.01 28.09
N ARG A 368 -4.75 14.75 29.14
CA ARG A 368 -5.11 15.17 30.51
C ARG A 368 -5.33 16.68 30.54
N ALA A 369 -6.25 17.12 31.38
CA ALA A 369 -6.48 18.55 31.60
C ALA A 369 -5.20 19.22 32.12
N LEU A 370 -4.98 20.48 31.76
CA LEU A 370 -3.76 21.20 32.13
C LEU A 370 -3.64 21.32 33.66
N GLU A 371 -4.77 21.50 34.33
CA GLU A 371 -4.88 21.63 35.79
C GLU A 371 -4.44 20.35 36.52
N GLU A 372 -4.68 19.17 35.94
CA GLU A 372 -4.17 17.90 36.49
C GLU A 372 -2.65 17.78 36.32
N ILE A 373 -2.10 18.29 35.21
CA ILE A 373 -0.65 18.30 34.98
C ILE A 373 0.03 19.24 35.96
N GLU A 374 -0.54 20.43 36.18
CA GLU A 374 -0.04 21.41 37.16
C GLU A 374 -0.07 20.83 38.59
N SER A 375 -1.18 20.20 38.99
CA SER A 375 -1.28 19.56 40.31
C SER A 375 -0.25 18.45 40.52
N ASP A 376 0.00 17.60 39.52
CA ASP A 376 1.02 16.54 39.61
C ASP A 376 2.44 17.14 39.69
N ILE A 377 2.72 18.22 38.96
CA ILE A 377 4.01 18.92 39.03
C ILE A 377 4.21 19.50 40.42
N GLU A 378 3.21 20.19 40.98
CA GLU A 378 3.25 20.72 42.34
C GLU A 378 3.47 19.61 43.39
N GLU A 379 2.82 18.45 43.22
CA GLU A 379 3.00 17.30 44.11
C GLU A 379 4.45 16.79 44.07
N VAL A 380 5.00 16.58 42.87
CA VAL A 380 6.38 16.13 42.68
C VAL A 380 7.40 17.17 43.19
N GLU A 381 7.15 18.46 42.97
CA GLU A 381 7.98 19.54 43.51
C GLU A 381 7.98 19.54 45.05
N ASN A 382 6.81 19.35 45.66
CA ASN A 382 6.70 19.27 47.12
C ASN A 382 7.40 18.03 47.68
N GLU A 383 7.28 16.86 47.05
CA GLU A 383 8.03 15.66 47.41
C GLU A 383 9.55 15.88 47.32
N LEU A 384 10.02 16.54 46.25
CA LEU A 384 11.44 16.87 46.06
C LEU A 384 11.94 17.82 47.15
N LEU A 385 11.16 18.85 47.50
CA LEU A 385 11.48 19.80 48.57
C LEU A 385 11.53 19.13 49.95
N GLU A 386 10.65 18.17 50.23
CA GLU A 386 10.72 17.37 51.44
C GLU A 386 11.98 16.50 51.51
N LEU A 387 12.36 15.86 50.39
CA LEU A 387 13.57 15.05 50.31
C LEU A 387 14.83 15.89 50.50
N LEU A 388 14.89 17.09 49.90
CA LEU A 388 15.99 18.03 50.05
C LEU A 388 16.12 18.59 51.46
N LYS A 389 15.01 18.78 52.21
CA LYS A 389 15.05 19.18 53.63
C LYS A 389 15.51 18.08 54.57
N LYS A 390 15.48 16.81 54.13
CA LYS A 390 15.92 15.64 54.91
C LYS A 390 17.40 15.29 54.66
N LEU A 391 18.06 15.95 53.70
CA LEU A 391 19.51 15.96 53.48
C LEU A 391 20.16 17.08 54.29
#